data_AF-A0A3C1Z0P9-F1
#
_entry.id   AF-A0A3C1Z0P9-F1
#
_cell.length_a   1.000
_cell.length_b   1.000
_cell.length_c   1.000
_cell.angle_alpha   90.00
_cell.angle_beta   90.00
_cell.angle_gamma   90.00
#
_symmetry.space_group_name_H-M   'P 1'
#
loop_
_entity.id
_entity.type
_entity.pdbx_description
1 polymer ?
#
loop_
_entity_poly.entity_id
_entity_poly.type
_entity_poly.pdbx_seq_one_letter_code
_entity_poly.pdbx_strand_id
1 'polypeptide(L)'
;MDNQQPSSAASVQPLSIDPVDRVIAYHIRTKHHFNRYAKSLGFLDWANQPDPFRRFEGTPLIRLPLLSPKDDPQSPSYDAIYQPGAVASQPLTIRTISRFFELSLGLSAWKKAGESEWALRNNPSSGNLHPTEGYVMLPPSDGLALAPGLYHYAPKEHGLELRIEYPPEQVTRLLAEFPSGAFLFGLTSVHWREAWKYGERAFRYCNHDV
;
A
#
# COMPACT_ATOMS: atom_id res chain seq x y z
N MET A 1 -7.30 -15.51 -54.25
CA MET A 1 -6.05 -15.98 -53.62
C MET A 1 -5.19 -14.77 -53.46
N ASP A 2 -5.08 -14.23 -52.25
CA ASP A 2 -3.98 -13.34 -51.91
C ASP A 2 -3.60 -13.61 -50.47
N ASN A 3 -2.41 -14.16 -50.30
CA ASN A 3 -1.95 -14.86 -49.11
C ASN A 3 -1.16 -13.85 -48.26
N GLN A 4 -1.84 -13.13 -47.36
CA GLN A 4 -1.16 -12.27 -46.41
C GLN A 4 -0.39 -13.15 -45.41
N GLN A 5 0.94 -13.11 -45.55
CA GLN A 5 1.88 -13.78 -44.65
C GLN A 5 1.66 -13.36 -43.19
N PRO A 6 1.77 -14.28 -42.22
CA PRO A 6 1.72 -13.92 -40.82
C PRO A 6 2.92 -13.05 -40.44
N SER A 7 2.61 -11.92 -39.81
CA SER A 7 3.51 -11.03 -39.08
C SER A 7 4.63 -11.80 -38.37
N SER A 8 5.88 -11.43 -38.64
CA SER A 8 7.04 -12.05 -38.01
C SER A 8 6.92 -11.93 -36.48
N ALA A 9 6.91 -13.08 -35.81
CA ALA A 9 7.05 -13.13 -34.37
C ALA A 9 8.38 -12.43 -34.03
N ALA A 10 8.30 -11.26 -33.38
CA ALA A 10 9.47 -10.57 -32.88
C ALA A 10 10.28 -11.55 -32.03
N SER A 11 11.53 -11.80 -32.43
CA SER A 11 12.45 -12.64 -31.67
C SER A 11 12.57 -12.06 -30.26
N VAL A 12 12.08 -12.79 -29.27
CA VAL A 12 12.24 -12.42 -27.87
C VAL A 12 13.72 -12.58 -27.56
N GLN A 13 14.47 -11.47 -27.61
CA GLN A 13 15.85 -11.47 -27.13
C GLN A 13 15.85 -11.91 -25.66
N PRO A 14 16.78 -12.80 -25.26
CA PRO A 14 16.88 -13.21 -23.88
C PRO A 14 17.14 -11.98 -23.00
N LEU A 15 16.42 -11.92 -21.87
CA LEU A 15 16.64 -10.86 -20.88
C LEU A 15 18.08 -10.96 -20.36
N SER A 16 18.80 -9.84 -20.36
CA SER A 16 20.12 -9.75 -19.72
C SER A 16 20.02 -10.22 -18.26
N ILE A 17 21.02 -10.96 -17.80
CA ILE A 17 21.13 -11.36 -16.39
C ILE A 17 21.64 -10.22 -15.52
N ASP A 18 22.21 -9.18 -16.13
CA ASP A 18 22.67 -7.99 -15.43
C ASP A 18 21.48 -7.18 -14.86
N PRO A 19 21.46 -6.88 -13.54
CA PRO A 19 20.35 -6.14 -12.93
C PRO A 19 20.13 -4.74 -13.52
N VAL A 20 21.20 -4.03 -13.90
CA VAL A 20 21.11 -2.68 -14.45
C VAL A 20 20.49 -2.73 -15.84
N ASP A 21 20.93 -3.65 -16.70
CA ASP A 21 20.34 -3.88 -18.01
C ASP A 21 18.85 -4.20 -17.92
N ARG A 22 18.44 -5.01 -16.94
CA ARG A 22 17.02 -5.35 -16.72
C ARG A 22 16.19 -4.12 -16.35
N VAL A 23 16.71 -3.26 -15.48
CA VAL A 23 16.04 -2.00 -15.09
C VAL A 23 15.95 -1.06 -16.29
N ILE A 24 17.02 -0.91 -17.09
CA ILE A 24 17.01 -0.09 -18.31
C ILE A 24 16.03 -0.66 -19.35
N ALA A 25 16.03 -1.97 -19.59
CA ALA A 25 15.11 -2.62 -20.51
C ALA A 25 13.65 -2.43 -20.08
N TYR A 26 13.34 -2.62 -18.79
CA TYR A 26 12.03 -2.30 -18.23
C TYR A 26 11.70 -0.82 -18.41
N HIS A 27 12.66 0.07 -18.18
CA HIS A 27 12.46 1.49 -18.33
C HIS A 27 12.08 1.86 -19.78
N ILE A 28 12.85 1.39 -20.76
CA ILE A 28 12.61 1.66 -22.18
C ILE A 28 11.27 1.05 -22.63
N ARG A 29 10.93 -0.15 -22.16
CA ARG A 29 9.66 -0.82 -22.50
C ARG A 29 8.44 -0.05 -22.01
N THR A 30 8.51 0.52 -20.80
CA THR A 30 7.32 1.00 -20.07
C THR A 30 7.18 2.51 -20.03
N LYS A 31 8.12 3.28 -20.58
CA LYS A 31 7.95 4.74 -20.75
C LYS A 31 6.92 5.04 -21.83
N HIS A 32 6.28 6.19 -21.72
CA HIS A 32 5.57 6.75 -22.86
C HIS A 32 6.58 7.25 -23.90
N HIS A 33 6.18 7.20 -25.16
CA HIS A 33 6.91 7.77 -26.27
C HIS A 33 6.07 8.88 -26.90
N PHE A 34 6.73 9.80 -27.61
CA PHE A 34 6.05 10.91 -28.27
C PHE A 34 4.87 10.45 -29.15
N ASN A 35 5.03 9.33 -29.88
CA ASN A 35 4.03 8.80 -30.80
C ASN A 35 3.19 7.63 -30.24
N ARG A 36 3.38 7.21 -28.98
CA ARG A 36 2.58 6.12 -28.37
C ARG A 36 2.67 6.07 -26.85
N TYR A 37 1.58 5.66 -26.21
CA TYR A 37 1.61 5.29 -24.79
C TYR A 37 2.35 3.96 -24.56
N ALA A 38 2.60 3.66 -23.27
CA ALA A 38 3.16 2.38 -22.85
C ALA A 38 2.11 1.29 -23.08
N LYS A 39 2.54 0.06 -23.32
CA LYS A 39 1.63 -1.04 -23.67
C LYS A 39 0.69 -1.37 -22.51
N SER A 40 -0.60 -1.43 -22.82
CA SER A 40 -1.68 -1.95 -21.97
C SER A 40 -2.71 -2.64 -22.88
N LEU A 41 -3.82 -3.12 -22.31
CA LEU A 41 -4.90 -3.77 -23.08
C LEU A 41 -5.58 -2.84 -24.09
N GLY A 42 -5.42 -1.52 -23.98
CA GLY A 42 -6.05 -0.52 -24.85
C GLY A 42 -7.53 -0.23 -24.52
N PHE A 43 -8.14 -1.02 -23.63
CA PHE A 43 -9.47 -0.80 -23.06
C PHE A 43 -9.47 -1.25 -21.59
N LEU A 44 -10.53 -0.94 -20.84
CA LEU A 44 -10.73 -1.39 -19.46
C LEU A 44 -11.64 -2.61 -19.42
N ASP A 45 -11.13 -3.70 -18.86
CA ASP A 45 -11.89 -4.92 -18.63
C ASP A 45 -12.65 -4.84 -17.31
N TRP A 46 -13.82 -4.20 -17.33
CA TRP A 46 -14.64 -3.97 -16.13
C TRP A 46 -15.08 -5.25 -15.43
N ALA A 47 -15.19 -6.37 -16.14
CA ALA A 47 -15.57 -7.66 -15.55
C ALA A 47 -14.50 -8.19 -14.58
N ASN A 48 -13.25 -7.78 -14.77
CA ASN A 48 -12.10 -8.20 -13.98
C ASN A 48 -11.48 -7.04 -13.17
N GLN A 49 -12.25 -5.97 -12.91
CA GLN A 49 -11.79 -4.87 -12.08
C GLN A 49 -11.48 -5.38 -10.66
N PRO A 50 -10.26 -5.14 -10.14
CA PRO A 50 -9.90 -5.60 -8.81
C PRO A 50 -10.58 -4.80 -7.71
N ASP A 51 -10.92 -5.47 -6.62
CA ASP A 51 -11.41 -4.83 -5.40
C ASP A 51 -10.29 -3.91 -4.82
N PRO A 52 -10.56 -2.61 -4.66
CA PRO A 52 -9.61 -1.69 -4.03
C PRO A 52 -9.41 -1.96 -2.53
N PHE A 53 -10.23 -2.81 -1.91
CA PHE A 53 -10.20 -3.14 -0.48
C PHE A 53 -9.94 -4.63 -0.28
N ARG A 54 -8.70 -4.97 0.06
CA ARG A 54 -8.40 -6.34 0.45
C ARG A 54 -9.01 -6.62 1.82
N ARG A 55 -9.57 -7.82 1.98
CA ARG A 55 -10.02 -8.35 3.26
C ARG A 55 -9.44 -9.74 3.46
N PHE A 56 -9.19 -10.10 4.72
CA PHE A 56 -8.88 -11.46 5.11
C PHE A 56 -10.08 -12.05 5.82
N GLU A 57 -11.03 -12.55 5.03
CA GLU A 57 -12.27 -13.11 5.55
C GLU A 57 -12.02 -14.22 6.57
N GLY A 58 -12.79 -14.22 7.65
CA GLY A 58 -12.68 -15.19 8.74
C GLY A 58 -11.61 -14.86 9.79
N THR A 59 -10.78 -13.82 9.61
CA THR A 59 -9.85 -13.40 10.65
C THR A 59 -10.48 -12.40 11.63
N PRO A 60 -9.99 -12.32 12.88
CA PRO A 60 -10.40 -11.28 13.82
C PRO A 60 -10.12 -9.88 13.25
N LEU A 61 -11.15 -9.05 13.19
CA LEU A 61 -11.07 -7.62 12.83
C LEU A 61 -11.25 -6.77 14.09
N ILE A 62 -10.21 -6.03 14.46
CA ILE A 62 -10.24 -5.06 15.54
C ILE A 62 -10.43 -3.67 14.93
N ARG A 63 -11.56 -3.03 15.19
CA ARG A 63 -11.81 -1.66 14.73
C ARG A 63 -10.97 -0.68 15.52
N LEU A 64 -10.33 0.24 14.81
CA LEU A 64 -9.59 1.34 15.41
C LEU A 64 -10.55 2.50 15.72
N PRO A 65 -10.33 3.23 16.83
CA PRO A 65 -11.16 4.38 17.17
C PRO A 65 -10.91 5.54 16.21
N LEU A 66 -11.95 6.10 15.57
CA LEU A 66 -11.82 7.37 14.86
C LEU A 66 -11.66 8.51 15.86
N LEU A 67 -10.61 9.31 15.71
CA LEU A 67 -10.24 10.36 16.63
C LEU A 67 -10.49 11.73 15.99
N SER A 68 -11.13 12.66 16.71
CA SER A 68 -11.27 14.03 16.21
C SER A 68 -9.91 14.73 16.15
N PRO A 69 -9.74 15.82 15.38
CA PRO A 69 -8.47 16.54 15.33
C PRO A 69 -7.93 17.06 16.67
N LYS A 70 -8.81 17.22 17.68
CA LYS A 70 -8.46 17.69 19.02
C LYS A 70 -8.12 16.55 19.99
N ASP A 71 -8.40 15.32 19.60
CA ASP A 71 -8.14 14.13 20.41
C ASP A 71 -6.67 13.72 20.36
N ASP A 72 -6.10 13.35 21.50
CA ASP A 72 -4.74 12.82 21.57
C ASP A 72 -4.61 11.45 20.87
N PRO A 73 -3.50 11.18 20.16
CA PRO A 73 -2.38 12.10 19.94
C PRO A 73 -2.72 13.17 18.89
N GLN A 74 -2.36 14.42 19.21
CA GLN A 74 -2.44 15.54 18.28
C GLN A 74 -1.25 15.52 17.32
N SER A 75 -1.47 16.01 16.10
CA SER A 75 -0.39 16.13 15.12
C SER A 75 0.55 17.27 15.51
N PRO A 76 1.89 17.09 15.41
CA PRO A 76 2.83 18.18 15.59
C PRO A 76 2.64 19.25 14.50
N SER A 77 3.19 20.45 14.71
CA SER A 77 3.25 21.46 13.66
C SER A 77 4.11 20.97 12.49
N TYR A 78 3.84 21.49 11.29
CA TYR A 78 4.61 21.14 10.10
C TYR A 78 6.09 21.53 10.24
N ASP A 79 6.36 22.69 10.83
CA ASP A 79 7.71 23.21 11.10
C ASP A 79 8.51 22.35 12.09
N ALA A 80 7.86 21.59 12.97
CA ALA A 80 8.54 20.70 13.91
C ALA A 80 9.30 19.55 13.22
N ILE A 81 8.93 19.15 12.00
CA ILE A 81 9.62 18.07 11.27
C ILE A 81 11.06 18.45 10.89
N TYR A 82 11.37 19.75 10.82
CA TYR A 82 12.70 20.26 10.48
C TYR A 82 13.57 20.54 11.69
N GLN A 83 13.07 20.28 12.90
CA GLN A 83 13.75 20.55 14.16
C GLN A 83 14.07 19.21 14.86
N PRO A 84 15.32 18.72 14.80
CA PRO A 84 15.70 17.48 15.47
C PRO A 84 15.31 17.49 16.96
N GLY A 85 14.52 16.50 17.38
CA GLY A 85 14.05 16.37 18.77
C GLY A 85 12.80 17.18 19.13
N ALA A 86 12.22 17.97 18.22
CA ALA A 86 11.01 18.75 18.50
C ALA A 86 9.74 17.89 18.62
N VAL A 87 9.73 16.69 18.02
CA VAL A 87 8.60 15.75 18.09
C VAL A 87 8.96 14.60 19.02
N ALA A 88 8.31 14.55 20.18
CA ALA A 88 8.48 13.44 21.12
C ALA A 88 7.78 12.17 20.61
N SER A 89 8.45 11.03 20.71
CA SER A 89 7.85 9.72 20.44
C SER A 89 6.68 9.47 21.39
N GLN A 90 5.59 8.93 20.86
CA GLN A 90 4.39 8.61 21.62
C GLN A 90 4.34 7.13 22.00
N PRO A 91 3.81 6.76 23.18
CA PRO A 91 3.63 5.36 23.54
C PRO A 91 2.79 4.59 22.53
N LEU A 92 3.06 3.30 22.40
CA LEU A 92 2.31 2.40 21.53
C LEU A 92 0.96 2.04 22.17
N THR A 93 -0.10 2.71 21.70
CA THR A 93 -1.47 2.54 22.18
C THR A 93 -2.42 2.34 21.01
N ILE A 94 -3.64 1.88 21.28
CA ILE A 94 -4.66 1.73 20.22
C ILE A 94 -4.97 3.08 19.54
N ARG A 95 -4.89 4.19 20.29
CA ARG A 95 -5.14 5.54 19.77
C ARG A 95 -3.99 6.04 18.88
N THR A 96 -2.73 5.78 19.26
CA THR A 96 -1.57 6.18 18.45
C THR A 96 -1.47 5.35 17.18
N ILE A 97 -1.76 4.05 17.23
CA ILE A 97 -1.89 3.20 16.03
C ILE A 97 -3.07 3.62 15.15
N SER A 98 -4.21 3.95 15.75
CA SER A 98 -5.35 4.50 15.02
C SER A 98 -4.98 5.75 14.23
N ARG A 99 -4.42 6.76 14.90
CA ARG A 99 -4.00 8.01 14.27
C ARG A 99 -2.96 7.78 13.17
N PHE A 100 -1.98 6.91 13.43
CA PHE A 100 -0.95 6.56 12.46
C PHE A 100 -1.58 6.03 11.16
N PHE A 101 -2.48 5.06 11.24
CA PHE A 101 -3.13 4.47 10.07
C PHE A 101 -4.16 5.39 9.42
N GLU A 102 -4.92 6.14 10.23
CA GLU A 102 -5.83 7.18 9.75
C GLU A 102 -5.07 8.13 8.83
N LEU A 103 -4.01 8.77 9.32
CA LEU A 103 -3.29 9.82 8.58
C LEU A 103 -2.40 9.28 7.46
N SER A 104 -1.95 8.02 7.51
CA SER A 104 -1.08 7.44 6.48
C SER A 104 -1.85 6.77 5.33
N LEU A 105 -2.79 5.88 5.65
CA LEU A 105 -3.43 4.98 4.68
C LEU A 105 -4.98 5.02 4.74
N GLY A 106 -5.55 5.85 5.61
CA GLY A 106 -6.99 5.97 5.80
C GLY A 106 -7.73 6.60 4.62
N LEU A 107 -9.05 6.46 4.64
CA LEU A 107 -9.93 7.12 3.69
C LEU A 107 -10.09 8.60 4.07
N SER A 108 -10.00 9.48 3.08
CA SER A 108 -10.11 10.93 3.25
C SER A 108 -11.47 11.48 2.86
N ALA A 109 -12.11 10.87 1.86
CA ALA A 109 -13.43 11.26 1.37
C ALA A 109 -14.04 10.15 0.51
N TRP A 110 -15.35 10.27 0.26
CA TRP A 110 -16.04 9.54 -0.80
C TRP A 110 -16.49 10.53 -1.87
N LYS A 111 -16.27 10.18 -3.14
CA LYS A 111 -16.75 10.94 -4.29
C LYS A 111 -17.83 10.13 -4.99
N LYS A 112 -18.88 10.83 -5.44
CA LYS A 112 -19.98 10.26 -6.20
C LYS A 112 -20.27 11.10 -7.43
N ALA A 113 -20.41 10.44 -8.58
CA ALA A 113 -20.80 11.05 -9.85
C ALA A 113 -21.76 10.11 -10.58
N GLY A 114 -23.03 10.49 -10.65
CA GLY A 114 -24.10 9.60 -11.14
C GLY A 114 -24.20 8.34 -10.26
N GLU A 115 -24.14 7.18 -10.89
CA GLU A 115 -24.17 5.87 -10.22
C GLU A 115 -22.80 5.40 -9.72
N SER A 116 -21.71 6.08 -10.12
CA SER A 116 -20.36 5.72 -9.71
C SER A 116 -19.98 6.39 -8.39
N GLU A 117 -19.42 5.61 -7.47
CA GLU A 117 -18.92 6.07 -6.18
C GLU A 117 -17.54 5.44 -5.89
N TRP A 118 -16.60 6.23 -5.40
CA TRP A 118 -15.25 5.76 -5.08
C TRP A 118 -14.66 6.48 -3.87
N ALA A 119 -13.85 5.76 -3.10
CA ALA A 119 -13.12 6.32 -1.98
C ALA A 119 -11.84 7.03 -2.44
N LEU A 120 -11.52 8.13 -1.76
CA LEU A 120 -10.20 8.76 -1.78
C LEU A 120 -9.45 8.36 -0.52
N ARG A 121 -8.12 8.28 -0.62
CA ARG A 121 -7.23 8.00 0.52
C ARG A 121 -6.35 9.20 0.85
N ASN A 122 -5.72 9.16 2.02
CA ASN A 122 -4.75 10.17 2.44
C ASN A 122 -3.45 10.11 1.63
N ASN A 123 -3.08 8.93 1.13
CA ASN A 123 -1.99 8.78 0.17
C ASN A 123 -2.50 8.86 -1.28
N PRO A 124 -1.83 9.63 -2.16
CA PRO A 124 -2.18 9.66 -3.58
C PRO A 124 -1.84 8.32 -4.24
N SER A 125 -2.59 7.97 -5.28
CA SER A 125 -2.37 6.76 -6.07
C SER A 125 -2.73 7.00 -7.53
N SER A 126 -1.97 6.38 -8.43
CA SER A 126 -2.16 6.54 -9.86
C SER A 126 -3.54 6.03 -10.27
N GLY A 127 -4.36 6.91 -10.87
CA GLY A 127 -5.73 6.56 -11.27
C GLY A 127 -6.67 6.20 -10.11
N ASN A 128 -6.29 6.50 -8.86
CA ASN A 128 -7.03 6.13 -7.64
C ASN A 128 -7.22 4.61 -7.48
N LEU A 129 -6.21 3.81 -7.83
CA LEU A 129 -6.28 2.34 -7.81
C LEU A 129 -5.77 1.71 -6.51
N HIS A 130 -4.94 2.42 -5.75
CA HIS A 130 -4.47 2.08 -4.41
C HIS A 130 -3.94 0.63 -4.30
N PRO A 131 -2.83 0.29 -4.98
CA PRO A 131 -2.17 -1.02 -4.85
C PRO A 131 -1.55 -1.25 -3.47
N THR A 132 -1.22 -0.19 -2.74
CA THR A 132 -0.47 -0.26 -1.48
C THR A 132 -1.33 -0.79 -0.33
N GLU A 133 -0.81 -1.79 0.37
CA GLU A 133 -1.40 -2.43 1.54
C GLU A 133 -0.45 -2.28 2.74
N GLY A 134 -1.00 -1.90 3.89
CA GLY A 134 -0.25 -1.69 5.13
C GLY A 134 -0.34 -2.88 6.07
N TYR A 135 0.80 -3.27 6.64
CA TYR A 135 0.93 -4.31 7.65
C TYR A 135 1.71 -3.79 8.84
N VAL A 136 1.31 -4.16 10.04
CA VAL A 136 2.03 -3.81 11.27
C VAL A 136 2.32 -5.06 12.09
N MET A 137 3.57 -5.18 12.54
CA MET A 137 3.96 -6.15 13.55
C MET A 137 4.02 -5.47 14.91
N LEU A 138 3.11 -5.87 15.80
CA LEU A 138 2.93 -5.26 17.11
C LEU A 138 3.59 -6.12 18.20
N PRO A 139 4.46 -5.54 19.05
CA PRO A 139 4.94 -6.19 20.26
C PRO A 139 3.81 -6.31 21.31
N PRO A 140 4.04 -7.10 22.39
CA PRO A 140 3.19 -7.00 23.56
C PRO A 140 3.22 -5.56 24.11
N SER A 141 2.03 -4.97 24.34
CA SER A 141 1.88 -3.63 24.92
C SER A 141 0.56 -3.52 25.68
N ASP A 142 0.62 -3.05 26.93
CA ASP A 142 -0.56 -2.81 27.77
C ASP A 142 -1.52 -1.78 27.14
N GLY A 143 -0.99 -0.85 26.33
CA GLY A 143 -1.77 0.22 25.70
C GLY A 143 -2.56 -0.20 24.46
N LEU A 144 -2.30 -1.39 23.91
CA LEU A 144 -2.97 -1.89 22.70
C LEU A 144 -4.17 -2.79 23.00
N ALA A 145 -4.12 -3.57 24.08
CA ALA A 145 -5.04 -4.68 24.32
C ALA A 145 -5.18 -5.62 23.10
N LEU A 146 -4.09 -5.80 22.35
CA LEU A 146 -3.99 -6.68 21.17
C LEU A 146 -2.93 -7.75 21.44
N ALA A 147 -3.13 -8.93 20.86
CA ALA A 147 -2.11 -9.98 20.90
C ALA A 147 -0.86 -9.56 20.10
N PRO A 148 0.35 -9.91 20.54
CA PRO A 148 1.54 -9.69 19.72
C PRO A 148 1.43 -10.47 18.41
N GLY A 149 1.70 -9.82 17.28
CA GLY A 149 1.36 -10.42 16.00
C GLY A 149 1.54 -9.50 14.81
N LEU A 150 1.33 -10.08 13.62
CA LEU A 150 1.23 -9.35 12.36
C LEU A 150 -0.24 -9.06 12.04
N TYR A 151 -0.51 -7.82 11.71
CA TYR A 151 -1.84 -7.33 11.37
C TYR A 151 -1.82 -6.69 9.99
N HIS A 152 -2.91 -6.87 9.25
CA HIS A 152 -3.22 -6.13 8.03
C HIS A 152 -4.13 -4.94 8.38
N TYR A 153 -3.85 -3.74 7.86
CA TYR A 153 -4.77 -2.61 8.01
C TYR A 153 -5.82 -2.61 6.89
N ALA A 154 -7.09 -2.75 7.28
CA ALA A 154 -8.24 -2.70 6.38
C ALA A 154 -8.78 -1.26 6.32
N PRO A 155 -8.46 -0.45 5.28
CA PRO A 155 -8.73 0.99 5.27
C PRO A 155 -10.22 1.33 5.21
N LYS A 156 -11.05 0.50 4.55
CA LYS A 156 -12.51 0.69 4.50
C LYS A 156 -13.14 0.60 5.89
N GLU A 157 -12.61 -0.31 6.71
CA GLU A 157 -13.16 -0.63 8.02
C GLU A 157 -12.51 0.21 9.13
N HIS A 158 -11.43 0.91 8.78
CA HIS A 158 -10.51 1.54 9.70
C HIS A 158 -10.18 0.59 10.87
N GLY A 159 -9.56 -0.55 10.53
CA GLY A 159 -9.35 -1.65 11.47
C GLY A 159 -8.14 -2.51 11.14
N LEU A 160 -7.73 -3.33 12.10
CA LEU A 160 -6.65 -4.29 11.98
C LEU A 160 -7.21 -5.71 11.90
N GLU A 161 -6.83 -6.43 10.85
CA GLU A 161 -7.12 -7.86 10.69
C GLU A 161 -5.91 -8.68 11.15
N LEU A 162 -6.10 -9.53 12.16
CA LEU A 162 -5.03 -10.41 12.65
C LEU A 162 -4.65 -11.42 11.57
N ARG A 163 -3.36 -11.44 11.18
CA ARG A 163 -2.84 -12.37 10.18
C ARG A 163 -2.16 -13.56 10.82
N ILE A 164 -1.36 -13.28 11.84
CA ILE A 164 -0.69 -14.31 12.63
C ILE A 164 -0.40 -13.73 14.02
N GLU A 165 -0.77 -14.49 15.04
CA GLU A 165 -0.35 -14.26 16.42
C GLU A 165 1.02 -14.92 16.63
N TYR A 166 1.90 -14.24 17.36
CA TYR A 166 3.21 -14.76 17.71
C TYR A 166 3.35 -14.85 19.23
N PRO A 167 4.12 -15.82 19.76
CA PRO A 167 4.52 -15.79 21.15
C PRO A 167 5.21 -14.46 21.49
N PRO A 168 4.87 -13.79 22.61
CA PRO A 168 5.41 -12.48 22.98
C PRO A 168 6.95 -12.42 22.91
N GLU A 169 7.62 -13.47 23.39
CA GLU A 169 9.09 -13.57 23.41
C GLU A 169 9.72 -13.57 22.02
N GLN A 170 9.01 -14.07 21.01
CA GLN A 170 9.51 -14.10 19.63
C GLN A 170 9.49 -12.70 19.03
N VAL A 171 8.41 -11.94 19.26
CA VAL A 171 8.31 -10.55 18.78
C VAL A 171 9.29 -9.64 19.53
N THR A 172 9.42 -9.82 20.86
CA THR A 172 10.41 -9.09 21.65
C THR A 172 11.84 -9.36 21.17
N ARG A 173 12.18 -10.62 20.85
CA ARG A 173 13.52 -10.96 20.31
C ARG A 173 13.76 -10.32 18.95
N LEU A 174 12.75 -10.31 18.07
CA LEU A 174 12.86 -9.66 16.76
C LEU A 174 13.13 -8.15 16.89
N LEU A 175 12.56 -7.52 17.91
CA LEU A 175 12.65 -6.09 18.15
C LEU A 175 13.80 -5.69 19.09
N ALA A 176 14.64 -6.62 19.54
CA ALA A 176 15.64 -6.38 20.59
C ALA A 176 16.69 -5.31 20.25
N GLU A 177 17.03 -5.17 18.97
CA GLU A 177 18.00 -4.17 18.48
C GLU A 177 17.37 -2.79 18.22
N PHE A 178 16.05 -2.66 18.40
CA PHE A 178 15.32 -1.41 18.20
C PHE A 178 15.08 -0.69 19.53
N PRO A 179 14.82 0.64 19.50
CA PRO A 179 14.44 1.37 20.71
C PRO A 179 13.19 0.80 21.40
N SER A 180 13.11 1.00 22.71
CA SER A 180 11.90 0.62 23.47
C SER A 180 10.64 1.25 22.88
N GLY A 181 9.58 0.46 22.75
CA GLY A 181 8.31 0.87 22.15
C GLY A 181 8.30 0.87 20.61
N ALA A 182 9.37 0.40 19.95
CA ALA A 182 9.39 0.22 18.51
C ALA A 182 8.39 -0.85 18.05
N PHE A 183 7.91 -0.69 16.82
CA PHE A 183 7.10 -1.67 16.09
C PHE A 183 7.58 -1.70 14.63
N LEU A 184 7.23 -2.75 13.88
CA LEU A 184 7.57 -2.81 12.45
C LEU A 184 6.34 -2.49 11.61
N PHE A 185 6.52 -1.62 10.61
CA PHE A 185 5.52 -1.30 9.61
C PHE A 185 6.03 -1.76 8.24
N GLY A 186 5.20 -2.47 7.49
CA GLY A 186 5.52 -3.01 6.18
C GLY A 186 4.48 -2.61 5.15
N LEU A 187 4.95 -2.24 3.97
CA LEU A 187 4.11 -1.93 2.81
C LEU A 187 4.27 -3.03 1.76
N THR A 188 3.17 -3.40 1.11
CA THR A 188 3.18 -4.32 -0.04
C THR A 188 2.31 -3.77 -1.15
N SER A 189 2.49 -4.25 -2.38
CA SER A 189 1.68 -3.82 -3.54
C SER A 189 0.88 -4.97 -4.14
N VAL A 190 -0.43 -4.79 -4.27
CA VAL A 190 -1.30 -5.64 -5.09
C VAL A 190 -1.18 -5.19 -6.54
N HIS A 191 -0.15 -5.71 -7.24
CA HIS A 191 0.20 -5.31 -8.60
C HIS A 191 -0.94 -5.38 -9.61
N TRP A 192 -1.91 -6.30 -9.40
CA TRP A 192 -3.08 -6.44 -10.26
C TRP A 192 -3.94 -5.16 -10.30
N ARG A 193 -4.04 -4.41 -9.19
CA ARG A 193 -4.79 -3.14 -9.14
C ARG A 193 -4.29 -2.15 -10.17
N GLU A 194 -2.98 -1.99 -10.28
CA GLU A 194 -2.36 -1.11 -11.26
C GLU A 194 -2.30 -1.72 -12.66
N ALA A 195 -2.01 -3.04 -12.76
CA ALA A 195 -1.89 -3.74 -14.05
C ALA A 195 -3.20 -3.77 -14.84
N TRP A 196 -4.34 -3.84 -14.14
CA TRP A 196 -5.67 -3.79 -14.73
C TRP A 196 -5.87 -2.55 -15.63
N LYS A 197 -5.32 -1.39 -15.24
CA LYS A 197 -5.41 -0.15 -16.01
C LYS A 197 -4.16 0.16 -16.84
N TYR A 198 -2.97 -0.04 -16.27
CA TYR A 198 -1.71 0.47 -16.81
C TYR A 198 -0.82 -0.60 -17.45
N GLY A 199 -1.26 -1.86 -17.45
CA GLY A 199 -0.56 -2.97 -18.12
C GLY A 199 0.90 -3.08 -17.67
N GLU A 200 1.82 -3.10 -18.64
CA GLU A 200 3.24 -3.31 -18.36
C GLU A 200 3.87 -2.21 -17.48
N ARG A 201 3.25 -1.02 -17.40
CA ARG A 201 3.75 0.12 -16.63
C ARG A 201 3.41 0.03 -15.13
N ALA A 202 2.50 -0.85 -14.74
CA ALA A 202 1.96 -0.97 -13.39
C ALA A 202 3.02 -1.06 -12.29
N PHE A 203 4.11 -1.78 -12.54
CA PHE A 203 5.18 -1.91 -11.55
C PHE A 203 5.83 -0.54 -11.22
N ARG A 204 5.88 0.42 -12.15
CA ARG A 204 6.33 1.79 -11.80
C ARG A 204 5.38 2.49 -10.84
N TYR A 205 4.08 2.40 -11.11
CA TYR A 205 3.08 3.07 -10.28
C TYR A 205 3.00 2.44 -8.89
N CYS A 206 3.09 1.11 -8.79
CA CYS A 206 3.22 0.44 -7.49
C CYS A 206 4.41 0.95 -6.68
N ASN A 207 5.56 1.22 -7.30
CA ASN A 207 6.75 1.77 -6.62
C ASN A 207 6.67 3.29 -6.37
N HIS A 208 5.77 4.03 -7.01
CA HIS A 208 5.53 5.44 -6.69
C HIS A 208 4.53 5.61 -5.54
N ASP A 209 3.67 4.62 -5.33
CA ASP A 209 2.65 4.61 -4.27
C ASP A 209 3.18 4.10 -2.91
N VAL A 210 4.41 3.56 -2.86
CA VAL A 210 5.11 3.09 -1.65
C VAL A 210 6.22 4.06 -1.30
#